data_AF-A0A7I8KS05-F1
#
_entry.id   AF-A0A7I8KS05-F1
#
_cell.length_a   1.000
_cell.length_b   1.000
_cell.length_c   1.000
_cell.angle_alpha   90.00
_cell.angle_beta   90.00
_cell.angle_gamma   90.00
#
_symmetry.space_group_name_H-M   'P 1'
#
loop_
_entity.id
_entity.type
_entity.pdbx_description
1 polymer ?
#
loop_
_entity_poly.entity_id
_entity_poly.type
_entity_poly.pdbx_seq_one_letter_code
_entity_poly.pdbx_strand_id
1 'polypeptide(L)'
;MVSARLLLQATLGRPRIPLSKSADRTAAPLHRSASSNAPSKGTFVVYSRDGGRFAVPLAYLNTFVFRKLLEMSEEEFGLPSDGPIVMPCDASLMAQVVAALRRRAPREAETALLGTIAGARCSSSSSPPQDVARRPLLVPDF
;
A
#
# COMPACT_ATOMS: atom_id res chain seq x y z
N MET A 1 -9.72 -12.10 -17.78
CA MET A 1 -8.67 -11.54 -16.89
C MET A 1 -8.82 -12.21 -15.53
N VAL A 2 -7.78 -12.84 -14.99
CA VAL A 2 -7.89 -13.59 -13.72
C VAL A 2 -7.54 -12.65 -12.57
N SER A 3 -8.47 -12.41 -11.64
CA SER A 3 -8.25 -11.50 -10.52
C SER A 3 -7.26 -12.07 -9.50
N ALA A 4 -6.41 -11.21 -8.92
CA ALA A 4 -5.46 -11.59 -7.86
C ALA A 4 -6.13 -12.28 -6.66
N ARG A 5 -7.42 -12.02 -6.40
CA ARG A 5 -8.22 -12.73 -5.38
C ARG A 5 -8.31 -14.24 -5.58
N LEU A 6 -8.12 -14.75 -6.80
CA LEU A 6 -8.07 -16.20 -7.04
C LEU A 6 -6.73 -16.81 -6.58
N LEU A 7 -5.64 -16.04 -6.66
CA LEU A 7 -4.28 -16.52 -6.41
C LEU A 7 -4.02 -16.78 -4.92
N LEU A 8 -4.71 -16.05 -4.04
CA LEU A 8 -4.63 -16.23 -2.58
C LEU A 8 -5.22 -17.57 -2.09
N GLN A 9 -6.02 -18.27 -2.91
CA GLN A 9 -6.57 -19.59 -2.57
C GLN A 9 -5.65 -20.77 -2.97
N ALA A 10 -4.49 -20.52 -3.58
CA ALA A 10 -3.56 -21.56 -4.02
C ALA A 10 -2.62 -22.11 -2.91
N THR A 11 -2.98 -21.92 -1.64
CA THR A 11 -2.20 -22.41 -0.49
C THR A 11 -2.37 -23.92 -0.28
N LEU A 12 -1.50 -24.73 -0.89
CA LEU A 12 -0.90 -25.99 -0.37
C LEU A 12 -0.35 -26.87 -1.53
N GLY A 13 0.99 -26.92 -1.68
CA GLY A 13 1.63 -27.84 -2.63
C GLY A 13 3.15 -27.67 -2.73
N ARG A 14 3.90 -28.73 -2.38
CA ARG A 14 5.36 -28.86 -2.65
C ARG A 14 5.59 -29.87 -3.81
N PRO A 15 6.84 -30.17 -4.22
CA PRO A 15 7.61 -29.36 -5.18
C PRO A 15 8.10 -30.22 -6.39
N ARG A 16 8.69 -29.61 -7.42
CA ARG A 16 9.72 -30.26 -8.28
C ARG A 16 10.46 -29.26 -9.18
N ILE A 17 11.70 -29.60 -9.52
CA ILE A 17 12.61 -28.89 -10.44
C ILE A 17 12.87 -29.82 -11.64
N PRO A 18 12.93 -29.29 -12.87
CA PRO A 18 14.00 -29.67 -13.80
C PRO A 18 14.94 -28.50 -14.18
N LEU A 19 16.06 -28.81 -14.83
CA LEU A 19 17.24 -27.95 -14.97
C LEU A 19 17.61 -27.69 -16.45
N SER A 20 17.90 -26.43 -16.82
CA SER A 20 18.50 -25.98 -18.11
C SER A 20 17.63 -26.23 -19.37
N LYS A 21 17.86 -25.68 -20.59
CA LYS A 21 18.93 -24.95 -21.30
C LYS A 21 18.24 -24.19 -22.50
N SER A 22 18.78 -23.31 -23.36
CA SER A 22 20.11 -22.68 -23.59
C SER A 22 19.97 -21.46 -24.54
N ALA A 23 20.75 -20.38 -24.35
CA ALA A 23 21.02 -19.28 -25.32
C ALA A 23 19.79 -18.42 -25.80
N ASP A 24 19.95 -17.26 -26.48
CA ASP A 24 21.16 -16.56 -26.95
C ASP A 24 21.14 -15.02 -26.66
N ARG A 25 21.98 -14.23 -27.34
CA ARG A 25 22.46 -12.91 -26.95
C ARG A 25 21.72 -11.77 -27.68
N THR A 26 21.40 -10.71 -26.94
CA THR A 26 21.50 -9.35 -27.48
C THR A 26 22.07 -8.43 -26.40
N ALA A 27 23.05 -7.59 -26.75
CA ALA A 27 23.73 -6.73 -25.79
C ALA A 27 23.06 -5.36 -25.65
N ALA A 28 22.78 -4.97 -24.41
CA ALA A 28 22.64 -3.58 -24.00
C ALA A 28 23.55 -3.37 -22.77
N PRO A 29 24.28 -2.25 -22.63
CA PRO A 29 25.17 -2.06 -21.50
C PRO A 29 24.40 -2.04 -20.17
N LEU A 30 24.67 -3.00 -19.29
CA LEU A 30 24.23 -2.92 -17.90
C LEU A 30 24.91 -1.71 -17.27
N HIS A 31 24.16 -0.63 -17.07
CA HIS A 31 24.62 0.55 -16.35
C HIS A 31 24.81 0.20 -14.86
N ARG A 32 25.95 -0.42 -14.55
CA ARG A 32 26.42 -0.70 -13.19
C ARG A 32 26.80 0.62 -12.51
N SER A 33 25.79 1.37 -12.11
CA SER A 33 25.88 2.20 -10.91
C SER A 33 25.95 1.23 -9.73
N ALA A 34 27.15 0.82 -9.28
CA ALA A 34 28.07 1.68 -8.54
C ALA A 34 27.34 2.29 -7.35
N SER A 35 27.47 1.65 -6.19
CA SER A 35 26.85 2.03 -4.93
C SER A 35 27.44 3.34 -4.40
N SER A 36 27.03 4.47 -4.97
CA SER A 36 27.35 5.79 -4.43
C SER A 36 26.47 6.07 -3.22
N ASN A 37 27.07 6.10 -2.03
CA ASN A 37 26.35 6.30 -0.78
C ASN A 37 26.02 7.79 -0.52
N ALA A 38 25.75 8.53 -1.59
CA ALA A 38 25.43 9.95 -1.57
C ALA A 38 24.00 10.16 -1.04
N PRO A 39 23.74 11.22 -0.24
CA PRO A 39 22.36 11.59 0.08
C PRO A 39 21.65 11.96 -1.22
N SER A 40 20.55 11.26 -1.52
CA SER A 40 19.81 11.43 -2.77
C SER A 40 19.19 12.83 -2.83
N LYS A 41 19.87 13.73 -3.58
CA LYS A 41 19.51 15.14 -3.77
C LYS A 41 18.26 15.28 -4.64
N GLY A 42 17.10 14.98 -4.07
CA GLY A 42 15.82 15.25 -4.70
C GLY A 42 14.65 14.95 -3.76
N THR A 43 13.56 15.65 -4.00
CA THR A 43 12.24 15.35 -3.44
C THR A 43 11.29 14.99 -4.57
N PHE A 44 10.43 14.01 -4.34
CA PHE A 44 9.28 13.71 -5.19
C PHE A 44 8.00 14.21 -4.52
N VAL A 45 6.92 14.33 -5.29
CA VAL A 45 5.61 14.74 -4.80
C VAL A 45 4.71 13.52 -4.75
N VAL A 46 4.02 13.34 -3.63
CA VAL A 46 2.87 12.43 -3.53
C VAL A 46 1.64 13.19 -3.05
N TYR A 47 0.47 12.64 -3.33
CA TYR A 47 -0.82 13.14 -2.91
C TYR A 47 -1.46 12.14 -1.96
N SER A 48 -2.07 12.59 -0.88
CA SER A 48 -2.94 11.75 -0.04
C SER A 48 -4.33 11.60 -0.67
N ARG A 49 -5.13 10.67 -0.15
CA ARG A 49 -6.46 10.32 -0.69
C ARG A 49 -7.47 11.49 -0.67
N ASP A 50 -7.30 12.39 0.29
CA ASP A 50 -7.98 13.68 0.45
C ASP A 50 -7.36 14.84 -0.35
N GLY A 51 -6.39 14.56 -1.23
CA GLY A 51 -5.76 15.54 -2.13
C GLY A 51 -4.60 16.35 -1.52
N GLY A 52 -4.24 16.10 -0.25
CA GLY A 52 -3.13 16.77 0.42
C GLY A 52 -1.77 16.47 -0.24
N ARG A 53 -0.99 17.51 -0.54
CA ARG A 53 0.26 17.41 -1.31
C ARG A 53 1.50 17.39 -0.42
N PHE A 54 2.33 16.34 -0.57
CA PHE A 54 3.53 16.13 0.25
C PHE A 54 4.80 16.07 -0.60
N ALA A 55 5.79 16.89 -0.27
CA ALA A 55 7.15 16.78 -0.80
C ALA A 55 7.98 15.83 0.08
N VAL A 56 8.43 14.71 -0.49
CA VAL A 56 9.08 13.61 0.22
C VAL A 56 10.51 13.42 -0.32
N PRO A 57 11.55 13.31 0.52
CA PRO A 57 12.91 13.02 0.05
C PRO A 57 13.00 11.66 -0.65
N LEU A 58 13.69 11.58 -1.80
CA LEU A 58 13.90 10.33 -2.55
C LEU A 58 14.52 9.21 -1.70
N ALA A 59 15.29 9.55 -0.66
CA ALA A 59 15.83 8.61 0.32
C ALA A 59 14.75 7.73 1.00
N TYR A 60 13.50 8.19 1.06
CA TYR A 60 12.41 7.44 1.71
C TYR A 60 11.81 6.35 0.81
N LEU A 61 12.02 6.37 -0.51
CA LEU A 61 11.55 5.31 -1.43
C LEU A 61 12.12 3.91 -1.12
N ASN A 62 13.22 3.84 -0.35
CA ASN A 62 13.86 2.59 0.02
C ASN A 62 13.45 2.06 1.41
N THR A 63 12.60 2.78 2.16
CA THR A 63 12.15 2.35 3.50
C THR A 63 10.99 1.36 3.39
N PHE A 64 10.78 0.55 4.44
CA PHE A 64 9.85 -0.57 4.37
C PHE A 64 8.38 -0.09 4.32
N VAL A 65 8.01 0.88 5.15
CA VAL A 65 6.69 1.55 5.12
C VAL A 65 6.42 2.21 3.76
N PHE A 66 7.38 2.91 3.16
CA PHE A 66 7.12 3.63 1.91
C PHE A 66 6.97 2.69 0.72
N ARG A 67 7.78 1.62 0.67
CA ARG A 67 7.62 0.55 -0.32
C ARG A 67 6.25 -0.12 -0.22
N LYS A 68 5.79 -0.46 0.99
CA LYS A 68 4.46 -1.05 1.19
C LYS A 68 3.31 -0.08 0.90
N LEU A 69 3.51 1.22 1.08
CA LEU A 69 2.52 2.21 0.65
C LEU A 69 2.43 2.31 -0.86
N LEU A 70 3.55 2.29 -1.58
CA LEU A 70 3.55 2.28 -3.05
C LEU A 70 2.94 0.99 -3.64
N GLU A 71 3.21 -0.17 -3.03
CA GLU A 71 2.55 -1.44 -3.37
C GLU A 71 1.03 -1.33 -3.18
N MET A 72 0.58 -0.84 -2.02
CA MET A 72 -0.84 -0.60 -1.75
C MET A 72 -1.46 0.52 -2.62
N SER A 73 -0.68 1.47 -3.14
CA SER A 73 -1.12 2.44 -4.16
C SER A 73 -1.34 1.77 -5.51
N GLU A 74 -0.40 0.93 -5.96
CA GLU A 74 -0.50 0.20 -7.22
C GLU A 74 -1.72 -0.75 -7.23
N GLU A 75 -2.02 -1.37 -6.08
CA GLU A 75 -3.22 -2.20 -5.89
C GLU A 75 -4.56 -1.44 -5.97
N GLU A 76 -4.62 -0.17 -5.56
CA GLU A 76 -5.86 0.64 -5.48
C GLU A 76 -6.06 1.57 -6.69
N PHE A 77 -4.97 2.15 -7.20
CA PHE A 77 -4.98 3.20 -8.23
C PHE A 77 -4.27 2.78 -9.54
N GLY A 78 -3.54 1.66 -9.54
CA GLY A 78 -2.69 1.23 -10.66
C GLY A 78 -1.33 1.92 -10.71
N LEU A 79 -0.53 1.57 -11.72
CA LEU A 79 0.75 2.22 -11.99
C LEU A 79 0.53 3.64 -12.56
N PRO A 80 1.20 4.68 -12.03
CA PRO A 80 1.12 6.02 -12.58
C PRO A 80 1.96 6.13 -13.87
N SER A 81 1.31 6.05 -15.04
CA SER A 81 1.98 6.22 -16.34
C SER A 81 2.50 7.66 -16.54
N ASP A 82 1.60 8.64 -16.38
CA ASP A 82 1.88 10.09 -16.44
C ASP A 82 1.22 10.84 -15.27
N GLY A 83 0.66 10.10 -14.29
CA GLY A 83 -0.15 10.62 -13.20
C GLY A 83 0.62 10.94 -11.91
N PRO A 84 0.02 11.71 -10.99
CA PRO A 84 0.55 11.87 -9.64
C PRO A 84 0.51 10.55 -8.86
N ILE A 85 1.51 10.31 -8.01
CA ILE A 85 1.49 9.19 -7.05
C ILE A 85 0.46 9.52 -5.96
N VAL A 86 -0.67 8.79 -5.95
CA VAL A 86 -1.70 8.88 -4.90
C VAL A 86 -1.45 7.80 -3.86
N MET A 87 -1.37 8.19 -2.59
CA MET A 87 -1.13 7.33 -1.43
C MET A 87 -2.47 6.79 -0.89
N PRO A 88 -2.52 5.56 -0.35
CA PRO A 88 -3.76 4.91 0.08
C PRO A 88 -4.19 5.37 1.49
N CYS A 89 -3.92 6.63 1.84
CA CYS A 89 -4.14 7.19 3.15
C CYS A 89 -4.35 8.71 3.08
N ASP A 90 -5.04 9.27 4.07
CA ASP A 90 -5.35 10.71 4.15
C ASP A 90 -4.15 11.51 4.69
N ALA A 91 -4.19 12.84 4.54
CA ALA A 91 -3.08 13.74 4.87
C ALA A 91 -2.56 13.55 6.30
N SER A 92 -3.45 13.29 7.26
CA SER A 92 -3.11 13.00 8.67
C SER A 92 -2.23 11.76 8.83
N LEU A 93 -2.55 10.67 8.13
CA LEU A 93 -1.77 9.42 8.17
C LEU A 93 -0.47 9.55 7.38
N MET A 94 -0.50 10.25 6.25
CA MET A 94 0.72 10.56 5.48
C MET A 94 1.72 11.39 6.30
N ALA A 95 1.22 12.36 7.08
CA ALA A 95 2.05 13.15 8.00
C ALA A 95 2.70 12.27 9.10
N GLN A 96 1.98 11.29 9.66
CA GLN A 96 2.55 10.33 10.61
C GLN A 96 3.67 9.47 9.98
N VAL A 97 3.48 8.98 8.76
CA VAL A 97 4.50 8.24 8.01
C VAL A 97 5.75 9.09 7.77
N VAL A 98 5.59 10.33 7.30
CA VAL A 98 6.73 11.24 7.10
C VAL A 98 7.43 11.57 8.43
N ALA A 99 6.69 11.72 9.53
CA ALA A 99 7.27 11.97 10.86
C ALA A 99 8.05 10.74 11.38
N ALA A 100 7.53 9.52 11.20
CA ALA A 100 8.21 8.28 11.55
C ALA A 100 9.52 8.10 10.77
N LEU A 101 9.51 8.37 9.46
CA LEU A 101 10.70 8.29 8.62
C LEU A 101 11.76 9.36 8.95
N ARG A 102 11.33 10.59 9.25
CA ARG A 102 12.22 11.65 9.77
C ARG A 102 12.90 11.23 11.08
N ARG A 103 12.17 10.52 11.96
CA ARG A 103 12.67 10.03 13.25
C ARG A 103 13.44 8.70 13.16
N ARG A 104 13.54 8.07 11.98
CA ARG A 104 14.08 6.71 11.78
C ARG A 104 13.42 5.69 12.72
N ALA A 105 12.09 5.70 12.75
CA ALA A 105 11.30 4.80 13.59
C ALA A 105 11.69 3.31 13.35
N PRO A 106 11.63 2.46 14.38
CA PRO A 106 11.93 1.04 14.24
C PRO A 106 10.85 0.34 13.39
N ARG A 107 11.19 -0.83 12.83
CA ARG A 107 10.35 -1.50 11.81
C ARG A 107 8.96 -1.88 12.35
N GLU A 108 8.87 -2.10 13.66
CA GLU A 108 7.65 -2.44 14.39
C GLU A 108 6.65 -1.26 14.35
N ALA A 109 7.15 -0.03 14.50
CA ALA A 109 6.36 1.18 14.36
C ALA A 109 5.97 1.46 12.90
N GLU A 110 6.87 1.16 11.95
CA GLU A 110 6.52 1.15 10.51
C GLU A 110 5.39 0.15 10.19
N THR A 111 5.43 -1.08 10.74
CA THR A 111 4.36 -2.06 10.56
C THR A 111 3.05 -1.65 11.24
N ALA A 112 3.11 -0.99 12.41
CA ALA A 112 1.92 -0.49 13.08
C ALA A 112 1.19 0.57 12.24
N LEU A 113 1.93 1.52 11.65
CA LEU A 113 1.38 2.54 10.75
C LEU A 113 0.76 1.93 9.48
N LEU A 114 1.39 0.91 8.88
CA LEU A 114 0.79 0.16 7.77
C LEU A 114 -0.51 -0.54 8.21
N GLY A 115 -0.55 -1.11 9.41
CA GLY A 115 -1.76 -1.70 9.99
C GLY A 115 -2.88 -0.69 10.19
N THR A 116 -2.58 0.53 10.66
CA THR A 116 -3.56 1.62 10.77
C THR A 116 -4.11 2.03 9.40
N ILE A 117 -3.26 2.14 8.38
CA ILE A 117 -3.66 2.52 7.02
C ILE A 117 -4.52 1.43 6.37
N ALA A 118 -4.14 0.16 6.51
CA ALA A 118 -4.93 -0.97 6.05
C ALA A 118 -6.27 -1.10 6.81
N GLY A 119 -6.30 -0.78 8.11
CA GLY A 119 -7.52 -0.79 8.93
C GLY A 119 -8.49 0.35 8.58
N ALA A 120 -7.99 1.55 8.29
CA ALA A 120 -8.80 2.71 7.92
C ALA A 120 -9.61 2.48 6.62
N ARG A 121 -9.04 1.71 5.67
CA ARG A 121 -9.76 1.25 4.45
C ARG A 121 -11.03 0.43 4.77
N CYS A 122 -11.15 -0.16 5.96
CA CYS A 122 -12.29 -1.00 6.37
C CYS A 122 -13.32 -0.28 7.27
N SER A 123 -13.04 0.93 7.76
CA SER A 123 -13.94 1.64 8.69
C SER A 123 -15.26 2.11 8.07
N SER A 124 -15.40 2.05 6.75
CA SER A 124 -16.57 2.54 6.00
C SER A 124 -17.70 1.54 5.80
N SER A 125 -17.60 0.29 6.32
CA SER A 125 -18.59 -0.77 6.05
C SER A 125 -19.08 -1.55 7.28
N SER A 126 -19.07 -0.93 8.47
CA SER A 126 -19.64 -1.52 9.69
C SER A 126 -20.99 -0.89 10.08
N SER A 127 -21.94 -0.85 9.15
CA SER A 127 -23.35 -0.73 9.53
C SER A 127 -23.75 -2.02 10.25
N PRO A 128 -24.14 -2.00 11.54
CA PRO A 128 -24.67 -3.20 12.18
C PRO A 128 -25.96 -3.61 11.46
N PRO A 129 -26.32 -4.91 11.46
CA PRO A 129 -27.65 -5.32 11.03
C PRO A 129 -28.68 -4.60 11.92
N GLN A 130 -29.52 -3.77 11.30
CA GLN A 130 -30.66 -3.13 11.95
C GLN A 130 -31.69 -4.24 12.23
N ASP A 131 -31.56 -4.93 13.36
CA ASP A 131 -32.61 -5.80 13.88
C ASP A 131 -33.86 -4.94 14.08
N VAL A 132 -34.85 -5.11 13.20
CA VAL A 132 -36.05 -4.27 13.19
C VAL A 132 -36.94 -4.71 14.34
N ALA A 133 -36.69 -4.10 15.51
CA ALA A 133 -37.21 -4.51 16.79
C ALA A 133 -38.72 -4.78 16.74
N ARG A 134 -39.07 -6.05 16.96
CA ARG A 134 -40.44 -6.58 16.86
C ARG A 134 -41.34 -5.88 17.88
N ARG A 135 -42.07 -4.84 17.43
CA ARG A 135 -43.15 -4.22 18.21
C ARG A 135 -44.48 -4.94 17.93
N PRO A 136 -45.10 -5.58 18.94
CA PRO A 136 -46.53 -5.88 18.87
C PRO A 136 -47.32 -4.56 18.82
N LEU A 137 -48.39 -4.53 18.03
CA LEU A 137 -49.35 -3.44 18.09
C LEU A 137 -50.21 -3.60 19.35
N LEU A 138 -49.94 -2.78 20.37
CA LEU A 138 -50.88 -2.58 21.47
C LEU A 138 -51.90 -1.52 21.03
N VAL A 139 -53.09 -1.94 20.63
CA VAL A 139 -54.19 -1.04 20.27
C VAL A 139 -54.93 -0.65 21.56
N PRO A 140 -55.15 0.64 21.86
CA PRO A 140 -55.99 1.06 22.97
C PRO A 140 -57.48 0.80 22.68
N ASP A 141 -58.21 0.37 23.70
CA ASP A 141 -59.66 0.16 23.71
C ASP A 141 -60.43 1.50 23.64
N PHE A 142 -61.52 1.56 22.86
CA PHE A 142 -62.49 2.66 22.80
C PHE A 142 -63.81 2.19 22.15
#